data_AF-A0A834LQV8-F1
#
_entry.id   AF-A0A834LQV8-F1
#
_cell.length_a   1.000
_cell.length_b   1.000
_cell.length_c   1.000
_cell.angle_alpha   90.00
_cell.angle_beta   90.00
_cell.angle_gamma   90.00
#
_symmetry.space_group_name_H-M   'P 1'
#
loop_
_entity.id
_entity.type
_entity.pdbx_description
1 polymer ?
#
loop_
_entity_poly.entity_id
_entity_poly.type
_entity_poly.pdbx_seq_one_letter_code
_entity_poly.pdbx_strand_id
1 'polypeptide(L)'
;MILLANESENGTLWAVLLSGSKGYETYRHQADICHTYQILNVFFMYDDIALDDLNARKGIIIHHPYGQDAYKGVPKDYTGRHVTKENFLAVLRGERKDVKGGSGKVLASKAYDRVFLYNSSHRELGGFMMPSYPFLYREDLMQVLTWMHLSRTKKEMVIYVESCFSGILKVGQ
;
A
#
# COMPACT_ATOMS: atom_id res chain seq x y z
N MET A 1 -1.30 -8.58 17.52
CA MET A 1 -0.79 -9.96 17.46
C MET A 1 -0.37 -10.22 16.02
N ILE A 2 0.92 -10.10 15.72
CA ILE A 2 1.46 -10.39 14.39
C ILE A 2 1.73 -11.89 14.37
N LEU A 3 1.00 -12.64 13.54
CA LEU A 3 1.34 -14.02 13.24
C LEU A 3 2.54 -13.98 12.30
N LEU A 4 3.74 -14.18 12.86
CA LEU A 4 4.90 -14.50 12.05
C LEU A 4 4.60 -15.80 11.29
N ALA A 5 4.86 -15.78 9.99
CA ALA A 5 4.66 -16.92 9.11
C ALA A 5 5.32 -18.16 9.71
N ASN A 6 4.54 -19.22 9.90
CA ASN A 6 5.08 -20.55 10.17
C ASN A 6 5.94 -20.92 8.96
N GLU A 7 7.21 -21.28 9.18
CA GLU A 7 8.19 -21.66 8.13
C GLU A 7 7.76 -22.90 7.32
N SER A 8 6.64 -23.53 7.66
CA SER A 8 6.12 -24.75 7.06
C SER A 8 5.16 -24.54 5.87
N GLU A 9 4.94 -23.32 5.39
CA GLU A 9 4.15 -23.09 4.17
C GLU A 9 5.06 -22.79 2.98
N ASN A 10 4.95 -23.60 1.93
CA ASN A 10 5.77 -23.60 0.72
C ASN A 10 5.61 -22.35 -0.21
N GLY A 11 5.16 -21.20 0.33
CA GLY A 11 4.80 -20.02 -0.43
C GLY A 11 5.33 -18.70 0.14
N THR A 12 5.53 -17.75 -0.76
CA THR A 12 6.06 -16.41 -0.46
C THR A 12 4.96 -15.55 0.17
N LEU A 13 5.29 -14.83 1.24
CA LEU A 13 4.44 -13.74 1.73
C LEU A 13 4.77 -12.46 0.95
N TRP A 14 3.79 -11.98 0.20
CA TRP A 14 3.83 -10.70 -0.48
C TRP A 14 3.10 -9.63 0.33
N ALA A 15 3.53 -8.39 0.23
CA ALA A 15 2.85 -7.21 0.75
C ALA A 15 2.75 -6.11 -0.31
N VAL A 16 1.66 -5.36 -0.31
CA VAL A 16 1.50 -4.12 -1.08
C VAL A 16 1.04 -3.06 -0.11
N LEU A 17 1.82 -2.00 0.04
CA LEU A 17 1.60 -0.96 1.05
C LEU A 17 1.36 0.39 0.38
N LEU A 18 0.19 0.99 0.62
CA LEU A 18 -0.26 2.22 -0.03
C LEU A 18 -0.56 3.32 0.99
N SER A 19 0.13 4.44 0.85
CA SER A 19 -0.27 5.73 1.41
C SER A 19 -1.04 6.54 0.37
N GLY A 20 -2.33 6.76 0.60
CA GLY A 20 -3.23 7.43 -0.33
C GLY A 20 -3.23 8.97 -0.25
N SER A 21 -2.29 9.58 0.48
CA SER A 21 -2.23 11.04 0.65
C SER A 21 -0.81 11.61 0.50
N LYS A 22 -0.75 12.94 0.45
CA LYS A 22 0.45 13.77 0.39
C LYS A 22 0.23 15.02 1.25
N GLY A 23 1.29 15.75 1.55
CA GLY A 23 1.27 16.92 2.43
C GLY A 23 1.50 16.57 3.89
N TYR A 24 2.24 17.44 4.59
CA TYR A 24 2.67 17.22 5.97
C TYR A 24 1.51 17.06 6.97
N GLU A 25 0.35 17.65 6.70
CA GLU A 25 -0.88 17.47 7.50
C GLU A 25 -1.38 16.02 7.50
N THR A 26 -0.94 15.23 6.53
CA THR A 26 -1.26 13.79 6.41
C THR A 26 -0.08 12.89 6.76
N TYR A 27 0.95 13.41 7.44
CA TYR A 27 2.15 12.71 7.93
C TYR A 27 1.89 11.26 8.34
N ARG A 28 0.84 11.07 9.14
CA ARG A 28 0.46 9.77 9.73
C ARG A 28 0.31 8.67 8.69
N HIS A 29 -0.22 8.94 7.49
CA HIS A 29 -0.45 7.88 6.50
C HIS A 29 0.87 7.36 5.92
N GLN A 30 1.87 8.21 5.69
CA GLN A 30 3.19 7.74 5.24
C GLN A 30 3.98 7.13 6.40
N ALA A 31 3.79 7.63 7.62
CA ALA A 31 4.37 7.02 8.82
C ALA A 31 3.82 5.59 9.06
N ASP A 32 2.52 5.35 8.82
CA ASP A 32 1.90 4.02 8.90
C ASP A 32 2.60 3.02 7.96
N ILE A 33 2.81 3.43 6.70
CA ILE A 33 3.47 2.61 5.69
C ILE A 33 4.95 2.38 6.02
N CYS A 34 5.66 3.42 6.47
CA CYS A 34 7.06 3.30 6.91
C CYS A 34 7.19 2.37 8.13
N HIS A 35 6.27 2.44 9.08
CA HIS A 35 6.27 1.55 10.25
C HIS A 35 6.01 0.09 9.85
N THR A 36 5.14 -0.13 8.87
CA THR A 36 4.81 -1.46 8.34
C THR A 36 5.96 -2.06 7.50
N TYR A 37 6.86 -1.23 6.94
CA TYR A 37 7.98 -1.67 6.09
C TYR A 37 8.99 -2.64 6.76
N GLN A 38 8.96 -2.79 8.08
CA GLN A 38 9.72 -3.88 8.70
C GLN A 38 9.30 -5.27 8.14
N ILE A 39 8.22 -5.34 7.35
CA ILE A 39 7.80 -6.47 6.52
C ILE A 39 7.99 -6.10 5.03
N LEU A 40 8.71 -6.94 4.28
CA LEU A 40 9.06 -6.72 2.87
C LEU A 40 7.82 -6.60 1.95
N ASN A 41 7.98 -5.89 0.81
CA ASN A 41 7.21 -5.86 -0.48
C ASN A 41 6.49 -4.54 -0.88
N VAL A 42 6.17 -4.41 -2.20
CA VAL A 42 5.90 -3.19 -3.02
C VAL A 42 5.33 -1.95 -2.29
N PHE A 43 6.03 -0.81 -2.44
CA PHE A 43 5.77 0.45 -1.72
C PHE A 43 5.17 1.58 -2.57
N PHE A 44 4.08 2.15 -2.09
CA PHE A 44 3.48 3.39 -2.59
C PHE A 44 3.42 4.44 -1.48
N MET A 45 4.21 5.50 -1.59
CA MET A 45 4.25 6.62 -0.66
C MET A 45 4.61 7.89 -1.42
N TYR A 46 3.92 9.01 -1.20
CA TYR A 46 4.20 10.22 -1.99
C TYR A 46 5.63 10.76 -1.76
N ASP A 47 6.18 10.50 -0.59
CA ASP A 47 7.58 10.76 -0.22
C ASP A 47 7.94 12.23 -0.06
N ASP A 48 6.99 13.01 0.45
CA ASP A 48 7.15 14.44 0.73
C ASP A 48 7.34 14.75 2.21
N ILE A 49 7.25 13.77 3.11
CA ILE A 49 7.27 14.01 4.57
C ILE A 49 8.66 14.15 5.18
N ALA A 50 9.61 13.27 4.79
CA ALA A 50 10.90 13.21 5.47
C ALA A 50 11.70 14.51 5.33
N LEU A 51 11.55 15.22 4.21
CA LEU A 51 12.27 16.46 3.93
C LEU A 51 11.38 17.71 3.96
N ASP A 52 10.09 17.58 4.29
CA ASP A 52 9.15 18.71 4.42
C ASP A 52 9.66 19.79 5.38
N ASP A 53 9.43 21.07 5.09
CA ASP A 53 9.85 22.21 5.91
C ASP A 53 9.25 22.24 7.31
N LEU A 54 8.08 21.63 7.48
CA LEU A 54 7.45 21.46 8.79
C LEU A 54 8.03 20.27 9.57
N ASN A 55 8.85 19.42 8.95
CA ASN A 55 9.53 18.33 9.65
C ASN A 55 10.75 18.82 10.43
N ALA A 56 10.59 18.94 11.75
CA ALA A 56 11.67 19.31 12.67
C ALA A 56 12.86 18.33 12.65
N ARG A 57 12.64 17.06 12.26
CA ARG A 57 13.67 16.01 12.17
C ARG A 57 13.84 15.59 10.71
N LYS A 58 14.51 16.44 9.93
CA LYS A 58 14.77 16.20 8.50
C LYS A 58 15.40 14.82 8.27
N GLY A 59 14.86 14.09 7.29
CA GLY A 59 15.27 12.74 6.92
C GLY A 59 14.72 11.63 7.82
N ILE A 60 13.90 11.95 8.83
CA ILE A 60 13.36 10.98 9.79
C ILE A 60 11.83 11.00 9.74
N ILE A 61 11.22 9.81 9.80
CA ILE A 61 9.78 9.66 10.04
C ILE A 61 9.57 8.78 11.28
N ILE A 62 8.78 9.25 12.25
CA ILE A 62 8.42 8.49 13.46
C ILE A 62 6.92 8.18 13.46
N HIS A 63 6.54 6.97 13.85
CA HIS A 63 5.12 6.58 13.92
C HIS A 63 4.51 6.72 15.33
N HIS A 64 5.35 6.90 16.34
CA HIS A 64 4.97 7.06 17.75
C HIS A 64 5.91 8.06 18.43
N PRO A 65 5.48 8.77 19.51
CA PRO A 65 6.19 9.92 20.06
C PRO A 65 7.66 9.69 20.43
N TYR A 66 8.00 8.46 20.86
CA TYR A 66 9.36 8.05 21.25
C TYR A 66 9.94 6.99 20.30
N GLY A 67 9.41 6.94 19.09
CA GLY A 67 9.77 5.94 18.11
C GLY A 67 11.14 6.12 17.47
N GLN A 68 11.69 4.99 17.05
CA GLN A 68 12.81 4.96 16.13
C GLN A 68 12.37 5.46 14.74
N ASP A 69 13.36 5.81 13.93
CA ASP A 69 13.15 6.19 12.54
C ASP A 69 12.57 5.01 11.75
N ALA A 70 11.33 5.18 11.29
CA ALA A 70 10.64 4.22 10.45
C ALA A 70 10.96 4.41 8.95
N TYR A 71 11.56 5.53 8.56
CA TYR A 71 11.81 5.87 7.17
C TYR A 71 13.06 5.23 6.59
N LYS A 72 14.07 5.00 7.44
CA LYS A 72 15.36 4.46 7.01
C LYS A 72 15.19 3.12 6.30
N GLY A 73 15.66 3.08 5.06
CA GLY A 73 15.67 1.87 4.24
C GLY A 73 14.36 1.56 3.52
N VAL A 74 13.30 2.36 3.69
CA VAL A 74 12.01 2.16 3.00
C VAL A 74 12.20 2.29 1.48
N PRO A 75 11.80 1.28 0.67
CA PRO A 75 11.93 1.27 -0.77
C PRO A 75 11.03 2.34 -1.38
N LYS A 76 11.54 2.95 -2.44
CA LYS A 76 10.86 4.00 -3.17
C LYS A 76 10.32 3.46 -4.49
N ASP A 77 9.49 2.42 -4.39
CA ASP A 77 9.00 1.73 -5.59
C ASP A 77 8.11 2.66 -6.43
N TYR A 78 7.19 3.38 -5.77
CA TYR A 78 6.33 4.37 -6.38
C TYR A 78 6.22 5.59 -5.47
N THR A 79 6.77 6.72 -5.93
CA THR A 79 6.75 7.99 -5.18
C THR A 79 6.27 9.17 -6.01
N GLY A 80 5.88 10.24 -5.32
CA GLY A 80 5.34 11.46 -5.91
C GLY A 80 4.22 11.17 -6.89
N ARG A 81 4.37 11.69 -8.12
CA ARG A 81 3.40 11.52 -9.22
C ARG A 81 3.14 10.06 -9.67
N HIS A 82 3.93 9.09 -9.18
CA HIS A 82 3.78 7.68 -9.55
C HIS A 82 2.88 6.92 -8.58
N VAL A 83 2.46 7.56 -7.48
CA VAL A 83 1.42 7.06 -6.58
C VAL A 83 0.05 7.32 -7.18
N THR A 84 -0.29 6.52 -8.19
CA THR A 84 -1.55 6.64 -8.94
C THR A 84 -2.39 5.39 -8.79
N LYS A 85 -3.71 5.55 -8.99
CA LYS A 85 -4.66 4.45 -9.01
C LYS A 85 -4.25 3.39 -10.04
N GLU A 86 -3.86 3.84 -11.23
CA GLU A 86 -3.52 2.97 -12.36
C GLU A 86 -2.30 2.10 -12.04
N ASN A 87 -1.24 2.71 -11.49
CA ASN A 87 -0.06 1.96 -11.07
C ASN A 87 -0.38 0.98 -9.96
N PHE A 88 -1.16 1.40 -8.95
CA PHE A 88 -1.55 0.54 -7.84
C PHE A 88 -2.34 -0.69 -8.33
N LEU A 89 -3.33 -0.50 -9.19
CA LEU A 89 -4.12 -1.60 -9.74
C LEU A 89 -3.30 -2.50 -10.68
N ALA A 90 -2.40 -1.93 -11.49
CA ALA A 90 -1.49 -2.70 -12.35
C ALA A 90 -0.49 -3.54 -11.52
N VAL A 91 0.00 -2.98 -10.41
CA VAL A 91 0.85 -3.71 -9.45
C VAL A 91 0.10 -4.91 -8.89
N LEU A 92 -1.13 -4.74 -8.42
CA LEU A 92 -1.95 -5.83 -7.88
C LEU A 92 -2.23 -6.94 -8.92
N ARG A 93 -2.32 -6.57 -10.20
CA ARG A 93 -2.46 -7.55 -11.30
C ARG A 93 -1.15 -8.20 -11.73
N GLY A 94 0.00 -7.74 -11.24
CA GLY A 94 1.30 -8.24 -11.68
C GLY A 94 1.70 -7.78 -13.09
N GLU A 95 1.08 -6.72 -13.62
CA GLU A 95 1.22 -6.29 -15.02
C GLU A 95 2.28 -5.20 -15.20
N ARG A 96 3.56 -5.60 -15.26
CA ARG A 96 4.70 -4.65 -15.38
C ARG A 96 4.59 -3.70 -16.58
N LYS A 97 3.99 -4.14 -17.69
CA LYS A 97 3.81 -3.33 -18.91
C LYS A 97 2.84 -2.15 -18.73
N ASP A 98 1.92 -2.26 -17.78
CA ASP A 98 0.84 -1.29 -17.57
C ASP A 98 1.18 -0.26 -16.50
N VAL A 99 2.23 -0.53 -15.71
CA VAL A 99 2.86 0.44 -14.82
C VAL A 99 3.51 1.59 -15.62
N LYS A 100 3.33 2.83 -15.16
CA LYS A 100 3.94 4.04 -15.70
C LYS A 100 4.89 4.66 -14.68
N GLY A 101 6.19 4.59 -14.97
CA GLY A 101 7.29 5.08 -14.14
C GLY A 101 7.43 4.32 -12.81
N GLY A 102 8.07 4.94 -11.81
CA GLY A 102 8.51 4.24 -10.60
C GLY A 102 9.54 3.15 -10.89
N SER A 103 9.69 2.19 -9.99
CA SER A 103 10.63 1.05 -10.11
C SER A 103 10.18 -0.02 -11.12
N GLY A 104 8.89 -0.04 -11.47
CA GLY A 104 8.27 -1.13 -12.23
C GLY A 104 8.10 -2.43 -11.45
N LYS A 105 8.32 -2.45 -10.13
CA LYS A 105 8.10 -3.62 -9.29
C LYS A 105 6.60 -3.89 -9.15
N VAL A 106 6.16 -5.10 -9.46
CA VAL A 106 4.76 -5.52 -9.40
C VAL A 106 4.59 -6.71 -8.46
N LEU A 107 3.35 -7.02 -8.08
CA LEU A 107 3.01 -8.21 -7.31
C LEU A 107 3.15 -9.44 -8.20
N ALA A 108 4.24 -10.20 -8.05
CA ALA A 108 4.51 -11.41 -8.83
C ALA A 108 4.12 -12.69 -8.06
N SER A 109 2.97 -12.65 -7.36
CA SER A 109 2.51 -13.75 -6.53
C SER A 109 1.93 -14.92 -7.34
N LYS A 110 2.04 -16.12 -6.78
CA LYS A 110 1.60 -17.39 -7.37
C LYS A 110 0.49 -18.03 -6.54
N ALA A 111 -0.11 -19.11 -7.06
CA ALA A 111 -1.25 -19.79 -6.44
C ALA A 111 -1.05 -20.28 -4.99
N TYR A 112 0.18 -20.49 -4.55
CA TYR A 112 0.52 -20.92 -3.19
C TYR A 112 0.98 -19.77 -2.28
N ASP A 113 1.12 -18.56 -2.82
CA ASP A 113 1.62 -17.40 -2.09
C ASP A 113 0.50 -16.72 -1.28
N ARG A 114 0.89 -15.96 -0.25
CA ARG A 114 -0.03 -15.16 0.58
C ARG A 114 0.19 -13.69 0.29
N VAL A 115 -0.88 -12.90 0.28
CA VAL A 115 -0.81 -11.47 -0.01
C VAL A 115 -1.36 -10.66 1.16
N PHE A 116 -0.59 -9.70 1.64
CA PHE A 116 -1.04 -8.67 2.57
C PHE A 116 -1.18 -7.34 1.84
N LEU A 117 -2.37 -6.75 1.86
CA LEU A 117 -2.61 -5.41 1.34
C LEU A 117 -2.91 -4.47 2.50
N TYR A 118 -2.17 -3.37 2.60
CA TYR A 118 -2.47 -2.31 3.56
C TYR A 118 -2.64 -0.98 2.82
N ASN A 119 -3.82 -0.37 2.99
CA ASN A 119 -4.13 0.98 2.51
C ASN A 119 -4.31 1.90 3.72
N SER A 120 -3.51 2.96 3.82
CA SER A 120 -3.70 4.07 4.76
C SER A 120 -3.98 5.36 3.97
N SER A 121 -5.21 5.86 4.08
CA SER A 121 -5.69 6.96 3.24
C SER A 121 -6.84 7.74 3.87
N HIS A 122 -7.22 8.85 3.24
CA HIS A 122 -8.50 9.48 3.48
C HIS A 122 -9.63 8.77 2.72
N ARG A 123 -10.87 9.03 3.15
CA ARG A 123 -12.08 8.61 2.46
C ARG A 123 -12.29 9.41 1.19
N GLU A 124 -12.83 8.74 0.18
CA GLU A 124 -13.59 9.36 -0.90
C GLU A 124 -15.02 8.79 -0.99
N LEU A 125 -15.96 9.49 -1.61
CA LEU A 125 -17.27 8.94 -1.93
C LEU A 125 -17.12 7.73 -2.87
N GLY A 126 -17.47 6.53 -2.37
CA GLY A 126 -17.33 5.29 -3.12
C GLY A 126 -15.92 4.69 -3.12
N GLY A 127 -14.98 5.19 -2.31
CA GLY A 127 -13.63 4.65 -2.28
C GLY A 127 -12.66 5.38 -1.36
N PHE A 128 -11.43 5.53 -1.84
CA PHE A 128 -10.29 6.07 -1.11
C PHE A 128 -9.57 7.13 -1.94
N MET A 129 -9.12 8.18 -1.27
CA MET A 129 -8.30 9.20 -1.92
C MET A 129 -6.95 8.62 -2.35
N MET A 130 -6.42 9.19 -3.42
CA MET A 130 -5.05 9.03 -3.89
C MET A 130 -4.37 10.41 -3.87
N PRO A 131 -3.02 10.51 -3.85
CA PRO A 131 -2.32 11.80 -3.86
C PRO A 131 -2.61 12.70 -5.09
N SER A 132 -3.18 12.10 -6.14
CA SER A 132 -3.67 12.76 -7.35
C SER A 132 -4.90 12.02 -7.89
N TYR A 133 -5.79 12.75 -8.58
CA TYR A 133 -6.86 12.15 -9.35
C TYR A 133 -6.34 11.25 -10.49
N PRO A 134 -7.08 10.21 -10.88
CA PRO A 134 -8.34 9.75 -10.26
C PRO A 134 -8.12 9.00 -8.93
N PHE A 135 -9.15 8.99 -8.09
CA PHE A 135 -9.16 8.30 -6.80
C PHE A 135 -9.47 6.80 -6.93
N LEU A 136 -9.13 6.02 -5.90
CA LEU A 136 -9.30 4.57 -5.89
C LEU A 136 -10.72 4.21 -5.48
N TYR A 137 -11.58 3.94 -6.46
CA TYR A 137 -12.95 3.52 -6.22
C TYR A 137 -13.07 2.04 -5.85
N ARG A 138 -14.12 1.71 -5.09
CA ARG A 138 -14.45 0.35 -4.65
C ARG A 138 -14.56 -0.59 -5.84
N GLU A 139 -15.25 -0.18 -6.90
CA GLU A 139 -15.53 -1.00 -8.07
C GLU A 139 -14.23 -1.43 -8.77
N ASP A 140 -13.29 -0.49 -8.94
CA ASP A 140 -11.98 -0.75 -9.54
C ASP A 140 -11.18 -1.76 -8.69
N LEU A 141 -11.15 -1.56 -7.36
CA LEU A 141 -10.42 -2.46 -6.46
C LEU A 141 -11.08 -3.85 -6.42
N MET A 142 -12.41 -3.92 -6.31
CA MET A 142 -13.14 -5.18 -6.28
C MET A 142 -12.99 -5.97 -7.58
N GLN A 143 -12.94 -5.29 -8.73
CA GLN A 143 -12.68 -5.94 -10.01
C GLN A 143 -11.30 -6.63 -10.02
N VAL A 144 -10.26 -5.94 -9.54
CA VAL A 144 -8.92 -6.54 -9.44
C VAL A 144 -8.88 -7.67 -8.42
N LEU A 145 -9.49 -7.53 -7.25
CA LEU A 145 -9.54 -8.59 -6.23
C LEU A 145 -10.27 -9.84 -6.74
N THR A 146 -11.37 -9.67 -7.46
CA THR A 146 -12.09 -10.76 -8.13
C THR A 146 -11.22 -11.41 -9.21
N TRP A 147 -10.54 -10.62 -10.03
CA TRP A 147 -9.61 -11.14 -11.03
C TRP A 147 -8.47 -11.95 -10.38
N MET A 148 -7.89 -11.47 -9.27
CA MET A 148 -6.83 -12.18 -8.55
C MET A 148 -7.31 -13.55 -8.04
N HIS A 149 -8.54 -13.60 -7.52
CA HIS A 149 -9.18 -14.84 -7.07
C HIS A 149 -9.41 -15.82 -8.22
N LEU A 150 -10.04 -15.36 -9.31
CA LEU A 150 -10.34 -16.20 -10.49
C LEU A 150 -9.07 -16.70 -11.19
N SER A 151 -8.03 -15.85 -11.25
CA SER A 151 -6.75 -16.16 -11.86
C SER A 151 -5.80 -16.97 -10.97
N ARG A 152 -6.24 -17.33 -9.75
CA ARG A 152 -5.45 -18.10 -8.77
C ARG A 152 -4.03 -17.55 -8.56
N THR A 153 -3.92 -16.23 -8.43
CA THR A 153 -2.62 -15.53 -8.25
C THR A 153 -2.15 -15.48 -6.80
N LYS A 154 -2.86 -16.17 -5.90
CA LYS A 154 -2.59 -16.28 -4.46
C LYS A 154 -3.38 -17.45 -3.86
N LYS A 155 -2.91 -17.94 -2.72
CA LYS A 155 -3.63 -18.85 -1.82
C LYS A 155 -4.63 -18.06 -0.97
N GLU A 156 -4.14 -17.06 -0.26
CA GLU A 156 -4.90 -16.25 0.71
C GLU A 156 -4.51 -14.78 0.62
N MET A 157 -5.43 -13.89 1.03
CA MET A 157 -5.13 -12.47 1.16
C MET A 157 -5.80 -11.86 2.38
N VAL A 158 -5.04 -11.01 3.06
CA VAL A 158 -5.53 -10.17 4.14
C VAL A 158 -5.45 -8.72 3.68
N ILE A 159 -6.52 -7.96 3.89
CA ILE A 159 -6.62 -6.55 3.51
C ILE A 159 -6.89 -5.74 4.75
N TYR A 160 -5.96 -4.84 5.09
CA TYR A 160 -6.13 -3.83 6.13
C TYR A 160 -6.40 -2.48 5.46
N VAL A 161 -7.38 -1.75 5.99
CA VAL A 161 -7.72 -0.42 5.49
C VAL A 161 -7.88 0.53 6.66
N GLU A 162 -6.96 1.49 6.72
CA GLU A 162 -7.06 2.66 7.58
C GLU A 162 -7.61 3.82 6.76
N SER A 163 -8.90 4.11 6.96
CA SER A 163 -9.61 5.24 6.35
C SER A 163 -10.93 5.46 7.06
N CYS A 164 -11.42 6.70 7.09
CA CYS A 164 -12.81 6.96 7.43
C CYS A 164 -13.74 6.13 6.52
N PHE A 165 -14.81 5.56 7.07
CA PHE A 165 -15.79 4.74 6.34
C PHE A 165 -15.17 3.57 5.53
N SER A 166 -14.06 3.00 6.00
CA SER A 166 -13.37 1.86 5.37
C SER A 166 -14.25 0.62 5.14
N GLY A 167 -15.37 0.52 5.88
CA GLY A 167 -16.41 -0.49 5.67
C GLY A 167 -17.06 -0.49 4.28
N ILE A 168 -16.80 0.51 3.43
CA ILE A 168 -17.24 0.55 2.03
C ILE A 168 -16.73 -0.67 1.21
N LEU A 169 -15.61 -1.27 1.62
CA LEU A 169 -15.09 -2.50 0.98
C LEU A 169 -15.79 -3.78 1.42
N LYS A 170 -16.78 -3.72 2.32
CA LYS A 170 -17.56 -4.91 2.67
C LYS A 170 -18.24 -5.46 1.42
N VAL A 171 -18.09 -6.77 1.23
CA VAL A 171 -18.77 -7.55 0.20
C VAL A 171 -20.08 -8.06 0.81
N GLY A 172 -21.23 -7.64 0.27
CA GLY A 172 -22.55 -8.13 0.63
C GLY A 172 -23.28 -7.32 1.71
N GLN A 173 -24.18 -6.44 1.24
CA GLN A 173 -25.61 -6.50 1.57
C GLN A 173 -26.38 -6.42 0.27
#